data_AF-A0A1J5GG84-F1
#
_entry.id   AF-A0A1J5GG84-F1
#
_cell.length_a   1.000
_cell.length_b   1.000
_cell.length_c   1.000
_cell.angle_alpha   90.00
_cell.angle_beta   90.00
_cell.angle_gamma   90.00
#
_symmetry.space_group_name_H-M   'P 1'
#
loop_
_entity.id
_entity.type
_entity.pdbx_description
1 polymer ?
#
loop_
_entity_poly.entity_id
_entity_poly.type
_entity_poly.pdbx_seq_one_letter_code
_entity_poly.pdbx_strand_id
1 'polypeptide(L)'
;MTKVIISDIQNNKISKAIEDVFEKFEVENKVKDKKVLVKPNILGPFPPERGVTTDPRIISAVVKRLRDYKAKEIVVGDNSGSIYYDPLKIAKITGILDASDGCFTNIAKDIIEIKVKSKFIDKLFISKSVIEADYIINVPKFKTHGLTTIAGAIKNMFGIVPGAKKAQLHTLTRSVYEFAELLVDIYQIRIPDLNIMDAIIGMEGRGPTNGEPRVINKILSSDNGISLDSIMATMMGLKPESIELLQVAQKRNLGEIDLSSIDISGKLEIIPGYKIPNNGLLQKIRKAATPYVFNFAAVKPIVNHNKCKVCKKCIEVCPVSAMKMNLKSGFPEVDRKKCISCFCCDEHCPYGAIILPSLPLDWYNRLRGK
;
A
#
# COMPACT_ATOMS: atom_id res chain seq x y z
N MET A 1 -13.34 -20.60 -10.56
CA MET A 1 -12.04 -19.91 -10.68
C MET A 1 -12.28 -18.43 -10.42
N THR A 2 -11.36 -17.78 -9.71
CA THR A 2 -11.43 -16.33 -9.47
C THR A 2 -11.05 -15.58 -10.75
N LYS A 3 -11.77 -14.51 -11.09
CA LYS A 3 -11.55 -13.78 -12.34
C LYS A 3 -10.69 -12.54 -12.13
N VAL A 4 -9.63 -12.39 -12.92
CA VAL A 4 -8.80 -11.18 -12.98
C VAL A 4 -8.82 -10.61 -14.40
N ILE A 5 -9.18 -9.34 -14.53
CA ILE A 5 -9.19 -8.62 -15.80
C ILE A 5 -7.93 -7.75 -15.89
N ILE A 6 -7.24 -7.81 -17.03
CA ILE A 6 -6.10 -6.95 -17.38
C ILE A 6 -6.53 -6.10 -18.59
N SER A 7 -6.88 -4.84 -18.32
CA SER A 7 -7.30 -3.87 -19.34
C SER A 7 -6.13 -3.02 -19.80
N ASP A 8 -5.86 -3.00 -21.11
CA ASP A 8 -4.86 -2.11 -21.71
C ASP A 8 -5.47 -0.71 -21.96
N ILE A 9 -4.74 0.33 -21.56
CA ILE A 9 -5.18 1.73 -21.70
C ILE A 9 -4.33 2.54 -22.69
N GLN A 10 -3.37 1.94 -23.40
CA GLN A 10 -2.60 2.66 -24.44
C GLN A 10 -3.51 3.12 -25.58
N ASN A 11 -4.53 2.33 -25.89
CA ASN A 11 -5.46 2.56 -26.99
C ASN A 11 -6.90 2.87 -26.53
N ASN A 12 -7.17 2.79 -25.23
CA ASN A 12 -8.52 2.94 -24.67
C ASN A 12 -8.59 4.08 -23.67
N LYS A 13 -9.71 4.81 -23.68
CA LYS A 13 -10.02 5.79 -22.63
C LYS A 13 -10.23 5.05 -21.31
N ILE A 14 -9.66 5.58 -20.22
CA ILE A 14 -9.85 5.05 -18.85
C ILE A 14 -11.33 4.82 -18.53
N SER A 15 -12.21 5.73 -18.95
CA SER A 15 -13.65 5.61 -18.77
C SER A 15 -14.23 4.33 -19.37
N LYS A 16 -13.75 3.91 -20.55
CA LYS A 16 -14.22 2.68 -21.20
C LYS A 16 -13.73 1.44 -20.46
N ALA A 17 -12.47 1.44 -20.03
CA ALA A 17 -11.93 0.35 -19.22
C ALA A 17 -12.71 0.16 -17.90
N ILE A 18 -13.11 1.26 -17.24
CA ILE A 18 -13.92 1.20 -16.02
C ILE A 18 -15.35 0.73 -16.31
N GLU A 19 -15.97 1.18 -17.41
CA GLU A 19 -17.27 0.66 -17.87
C GLU A 19 -17.23 -0.85 -18.08
N ASP A 20 -16.25 -1.36 -18.85
CA ASP A 20 -16.13 -2.78 -19.13
C ASP A 20 -15.89 -3.61 -17.85
N VAL A 21 -15.15 -3.07 -16.88
CA VAL A 21 -14.96 -3.70 -15.56
C VAL A 21 -16.30 -3.76 -14.81
N PHE A 22 -17.07 -2.66 -14.81
CA PHE A 22 -18.35 -2.57 -14.12
C PHE A 22 -19.38 -3.52 -14.72
N GLU A 23 -19.42 -3.65 -16.05
CA GLU A 23 -20.27 -4.62 -16.74
C GLU A 23 -19.86 -6.07 -16.42
N LYS A 24 -18.57 -6.39 -16.55
CA LYS A 24 -18.06 -7.77 -16.33
C LYS A 24 -18.22 -8.26 -14.89
N PHE A 25 -18.27 -7.35 -13.91
CA PHE A 25 -18.53 -7.67 -12.50
C PHE A 25 -19.95 -7.34 -12.05
N GLU A 26 -20.84 -6.97 -12.97
CA GLU A 26 -22.26 -6.66 -12.72
C GLU A 26 -22.47 -5.66 -11.58
N VAL A 27 -21.66 -4.59 -11.59
CA VAL A 27 -21.58 -3.63 -10.48
C VAL A 27 -22.89 -2.87 -10.30
N GLU A 28 -23.63 -2.56 -11.38
CA GLU A 28 -24.90 -1.81 -11.33
C GLU A 28 -25.88 -2.39 -10.30
N ASN A 29 -26.14 -3.69 -10.39
CA ASN A 29 -27.07 -4.39 -9.50
C ASN A 29 -26.57 -4.45 -8.04
N LYS A 30 -25.26 -4.31 -7.83
CA LYS A 30 -24.61 -4.38 -6.51
C LYS A 30 -24.53 -3.02 -5.81
N VAL A 31 -24.63 -1.92 -6.56
CA VAL A 31 -24.42 -0.55 -6.04
C VAL A 31 -25.66 0.35 -6.09
N LYS A 32 -26.66 0.02 -6.90
CA LYS A 32 -27.89 0.81 -7.00
C LYS A 32 -28.58 0.94 -5.64
N ASP A 33 -28.93 2.16 -5.25
CA ASP A 33 -29.54 2.50 -3.95
C ASP A 33 -28.70 2.10 -2.71
N LYS A 34 -27.41 1.81 -2.90
CA LYS A 34 -26.46 1.41 -1.83
C LYS A 34 -25.49 2.52 -1.46
N LYS A 35 -24.93 2.43 -0.25
CA LYS A 35 -23.79 3.24 0.21
C LYS A 35 -22.49 2.59 -0.27
N VAL A 36 -21.73 3.31 -1.09
CA VAL A 36 -20.50 2.81 -1.71
C VAL A 36 -19.29 3.58 -1.19
N LEU A 37 -18.30 2.87 -0.67
CA LEU A 37 -16.99 3.43 -0.35
C LEU A 37 -16.01 3.15 -1.49
N VAL A 38 -15.53 4.22 -2.14
CA VAL A 38 -14.41 4.18 -3.08
C VAL A 38 -13.14 4.53 -2.30
N LYS A 39 -12.26 3.54 -2.14
CA LYS A 39 -11.04 3.65 -1.35
C LYS A 39 -9.80 3.75 -2.25
N PRO A 40 -9.32 4.96 -2.58
CA PRO A 40 -8.02 5.12 -3.24
C PRO A 40 -6.87 4.68 -2.33
N ASN A 41 -5.65 4.67 -2.88
CA ASN A 41 -4.40 4.70 -2.12
C ASN A 41 -3.96 6.17 -2.02
N ILE A 42 -3.97 6.74 -0.80
CA ILE A 42 -3.43 8.06 -0.48
C ILE A 42 -2.38 7.89 0.62
N LEU A 43 -1.09 7.89 0.28
CA LEU A 43 -0.03 7.75 1.29
C LEU A 43 0.28 9.07 1.99
N GLY A 44 0.31 10.18 1.23
CA GLY A 44 0.70 11.52 1.68
C GLY A 44 0.55 12.53 0.54
N PRO A 45 1.06 13.76 0.70
CA PRO A 45 0.89 14.85 -0.26
C PRO A 45 1.83 14.69 -1.47
N PHE A 46 1.60 13.63 -2.25
CA PHE A 46 2.38 13.31 -3.44
C PHE A 46 1.51 13.43 -4.69
N PRO A 47 1.96 14.16 -5.73
CA PRO A 47 1.20 14.28 -6.95
C PRO A 47 1.20 12.93 -7.71
N PRO A 48 0.16 12.65 -8.52
CA PRO A 48 -0.08 11.32 -9.11
C PRO A 48 1.03 10.84 -10.06
N GLU A 49 1.75 11.75 -10.70
CA GLU A 49 2.86 11.45 -11.63
C GLU A 49 4.02 10.74 -10.92
N ARG A 50 4.12 10.86 -9.59
CA ARG A 50 5.13 10.12 -8.80
C ARG A 50 4.83 8.63 -8.67
N GLY A 51 3.64 8.15 -9.06
CA GLY A 51 3.27 6.74 -8.88
C GLY A 51 3.04 6.33 -7.42
N VAL A 52 2.93 7.30 -6.50
CA VAL A 52 2.71 7.04 -5.05
C VAL A 52 1.24 6.87 -4.72
N THR A 53 0.39 7.73 -5.29
CA THR A 53 -1.07 7.80 -5.08
C THR A 53 -1.81 7.22 -6.30
N THR A 54 -3.05 6.80 -6.10
CA THR A 54 -3.95 6.40 -7.19
C THR A 54 -4.15 7.55 -8.17
N ASP A 55 -4.20 7.25 -9.47
CA ASP A 55 -4.50 8.21 -10.53
C ASP A 55 -5.92 8.80 -10.38
N PRO A 56 -6.07 10.12 -10.25
CA PRO A 56 -7.37 10.78 -10.11
C PRO A 56 -8.34 10.49 -11.25
N ARG A 57 -7.85 10.20 -12.47
CA ARG A 57 -8.72 9.91 -13.62
C ARG A 57 -9.48 8.60 -13.43
N ILE A 58 -8.90 7.63 -12.71
CA ILE A 58 -9.61 6.39 -12.35
C ILE A 58 -10.73 6.70 -11.35
N ILE A 59 -10.45 7.52 -10.34
CA ILE A 59 -11.46 7.91 -9.33
C ILE A 59 -12.62 8.66 -9.99
N SER A 60 -12.33 9.62 -10.86
CA SER A 60 -13.36 10.35 -11.61
C SER A 60 -14.23 9.41 -12.46
N ALA A 61 -13.62 8.45 -13.16
CA ALA A 61 -14.36 7.47 -13.94
C ALA A 61 -15.23 6.55 -13.07
N VAL A 62 -14.72 6.08 -11.93
CA VAL A 62 -15.46 5.25 -10.96
C VAL A 62 -16.64 6.02 -10.38
N VAL A 63 -16.43 7.24 -9.87
CA VAL A 63 -17.49 8.07 -9.28
C VAL A 63 -18.57 8.38 -10.31
N LYS A 64 -18.20 8.72 -11.54
CA LYS A 64 -19.16 8.96 -12.62
C LYS A 64 -20.05 7.75 -12.86
N ARG A 65 -19.48 6.54 -12.97
CA ARG A 65 -20.27 5.31 -13.17
C ARG A 65 -21.18 4.99 -11.98
N LEU A 66 -20.71 5.20 -10.75
CA LEU A 66 -21.54 5.01 -9.57
C LEU A 66 -22.75 5.96 -9.54
N ARG A 67 -22.58 7.21 -10.00
CA ARG A 67 -23.70 8.16 -10.17
C ARG A 67 -24.67 7.70 -11.27
N ASP A 68 -24.15 7.26 -12.42
CA ASP A 68 -24.97 6.72 -13.51
C ASP A 68 -25.84 5.54 -13.03
N TYR A 69 -25.27 4.69 -12.17
CA TYR A 69 -25.93 3.53 -11.56
C TYR A 69 -26.75 3.86 -10.31
N LYS A 70 -26.92 5.14 -9.98
CA LYS A 70 -27.79 5.62 -8.89
C LYS A 70 -27.41 5.01 -7.53
N ALA A 71 -26.12 4.96 -7.21
CA ALA A 71 -25.68 4.71 -5.84
C ALA A 71 -26.28 5.76 -4.90
N LYS A 72 -26.81 5.33 -3.75
CA LYS A 72 -27.50 6.20 -2.78
C LYS A 72 -26.55 7.22 -2.15
N GLU A 73 -25.36 6.76 -1.77
CA GLU A 73 -24.32 7.57 -1.16
C GLU A 73 -22.98 7.08 -1.68
N ILE A 74 -22.14 8.00 -2.17
CA ILE A 74 -20.78 7.70 -2.61
C ILE A 74 -19.82 8.42 -1.66
N VAL A 75 -18.92 7.67 -1.05
CA VAL A 75 -17.86 8.19 -0.21
C VAL A 75 -16.53 7.86 -0.87
N VAL A 76 -15.71 8.87 -1.13
CA VAL A 76 -14.32 8.68 -1.56
C VAL A 76 -13.39 9.03 -0.40
N GLY A 77 -12.54 8.10 0.03
CA GLY A 77 -11.67 8.40 1.16
C GLY A 77 -10.62 7.34 1.45
N ASP A 78 -9.52 7.79 2.03
CA ASP A 78 -8.46 6.95 2.57
C ASP A 78 -7.81 7.64 3.77
N ASN A 79 -7.27 6.88 4.71
CA ASN A 79 -6.47 7.46 5.78
C ASN A 79 -5.03 7.55 5.32
N SER A 80 -4.48 8.76 5.19
CA SER A 80 -3.07 8.89 4.84
C SER A 80 -2.13 8.45 5.98
N GLY A 81 -0.86 8.17 5.66
CA GLY A 81 0.17 7.94 6.68
C GLY A 81 0.63 9.22 7.37
N SER A 82 0.30 10.39 6.81
CA SER A 82 0.71 11.67 7.35
C SER A 82 -0.28 12.20 8.37
N ILE A 83 0.15 12.31 9.63
CA ILE A 83 -0.68 12.82 10.74
C ILE A 83 -0.60 14.35 10.93
N TYR A 84 0.23 15.04 10.14
CA TYR A 84 0.53 16.47 10.32
C TYR A 84 0.01 17.35 9.18
N TYR A 85 -0.55 16.74 8.14
CA TYR A 85 -1.18 17.47 7.04
C TYR A 85 -2.67 17.25 7.14
N ASP A 86 -3.43 18.33 6.94
CA ASP A 86 -4.88 18.26 6.78
C ASP A 86 -5.24 17.27 5.65
N PRO A 87 -6.04 16.23 5.92
CA PRO A 87 -6.46 15.26 4.90
C PRO A 87 -7.07 15.90 3.65
N LEU A 88 -7.79 17.02 3.76
CA LEU A 88 -8.32 17.74 2.59
C LEU A 88 -7.19 18.31 1.73
N LYS A 89 -6.17 18.91 2.36
CA LYS A 89 -4.98 19.41 1.66
C LYS A 89 -4.22 18.27 0.96
N ILE A 90 -4.09 17.11 1.61
CA ILE A 90 -3.48 15.93 0.99
C ILE A 90 -4.29 15.51 -0.25
N ALA A 91 -5.60 15.36 -0.11
CA ALA A 91 -6.49 14.96 -1.20
C ALA A 91 -6.50 15.96 -2.36
N LYS A 92 -6.33 17.25 -2.08
CA LYS A 92 -6.17 18.29 -3.11
C LYS A 92 -4.86 18.12 -3.87
N ILE A 93 -3.74 17.93 -3.16
CA ILE A 93 -2.42 17.74 -3.78
C ILE A 93 -2.37 16.45 -4.63
N THR A 94 -3.03 15.38 -4.19
CA THR A 94 -3.10 14.14 -4.97
C THR A 94 -4.06 14.23 -6.15
N GLY A 95 -4.88 15.29 -6.25
CA GLY A 95 -5.96 15.45 -7.23
C GLY A 95 -7.23 14.63 -6.94
N ILE A 96 -7.23 13.83 -5.87
CA ILE A 96 -8.36 12.98 -5.49
C ILE A 96 -9.56 13.82 -5.06
N LEU A 97 -9.34 14.95 -4.38
CA LEU A 97 -10.44 15.82 -3.94
C LEU A 97 -11.31 16.27 -5.12
N ASP A 98 -10.67 16.74 -6.20
CA ASP A 98 -11.38 17.22 -7.38
C ASP A 98 -12.00 16.05 -8.16
N ALA A 99 -11.26 14.95 -8.33
CA ALA A 99 -11.75 13.76 -9.01
C ALA A 99 -12.92 13.05 -8.29
N SER A 100 -13.11 13.33 -7.00
CA SER A 100 -14.20 12.76 -6.22
C SER A 100 -15.54 13.44 -6.47
N ASP A 101 -15.58 14.56 -7.21
CA ASP A 101 -16.83 15.25 -7.57
C ASP A 101 -17.74 15.54 -6.35
N GLY A 102 -17.13 16.10 -5.30
CA GLY A 102 -17.80 16.43 -4.03
C GLY A 102 -18.02 15.25 -3.08
N CYS A 103 -17.69 14.02 -3.46
CA CYS A 103 -17.86 12.82 -2.63
C CYS A 103 -16.68 12.54 -1.68
N PHE A 104 -15.64 13.37 -1.66
CA PHE A 104 -14.48 13.14 -0.80
C PHE A 104 -14.82 13.38 0.68
N THR A 105 -14.49 12.40 1.53
CA THR A 105 -14.67 12.49 2.98
C THR A 105 -13.39 12.14 3.71
N ASN A 106 -13.06 12.92 4.74
CA ASN A 106 -12.05 12.51 5.71
C ASN A 106 -12.61 11.40 6.62
N ILE A 107 -12.45 10.15 6.19
CA ILE A 107 -12.94 8.96 6.90
C ILE A 107 -12.23 8.70 8.25
N ALA A 108 -11.21 9.49 8.61
CA ALA A 108 -10.54 9.41 9.91
C ALA A 108 -11.33 10.07 11.05
N LYS A 109 -12.34 10.90 10.73
CA LYS A 109 -13.10 11.67 11.73
C LYS A 109 -14.01 10.79 12.58
N ASP A 110 -14.72 9.87 11.93
CA ASP A 110 -15.66 8.97 12.59
C ASP A 110 -15.05 7.56 12.67
N ILE A 111 -14.70 7.15 13.88
CA ILE A 111 -14.03 5.88 14.14
C ILE A 111 -14.90 4.97 15.00
N ILE A 112 -14.74 3.66 14.81
CA ILE A 112 -15.37 2.63 15.63
C ILE A 112 -14.30 1.64 16.10
N GLU A 113 -14.39 1.21 17.36
CA GLU A 113 -13.56 0.12 17.89
C GLU A 113 -14.20 -1.22 17.54
N ILE A 114 -13.44 -2.12 16.95
CA ILE A 114 -13.89 -3.48 16.64
C ILE A 114 -12.96 -4.50 17.26
N LYS A 115 -13.50 -5.69 17.58
CA LYS A 115 -12.69 -6.85 17.94
C LYS A 115 -12.05 -7.42 16.68
N VAL A 116 -10.77 -7.78 16.77
CA VAL A 116 -10.03 -8.36 15.65
C VAL A 116 -9.57 -9.75 16.05
N LYS A 117 -9.85 -10.76 15.22
CA LYS A 117 -9.30 -12.11 15.41
C LYS A 117 -7.83 -12.10 15.00
N SER A 118 -6.96 -11.63 15.90
CA SER A 118 -5.53 -11.49 15.67
C SER A 118 -4.74 -11.98 16.88
N LYS A 119 -3.54 -12.52 16.64
CA LYS A 119 -2.58 -12.86 17.70
C LYS A 119 -1.81 -11.64 18.23
N PHE A 120 -1.93 -10.48 17.57
CA PHE A 120 -1.15 -9.28 17.88
C PHE A 120 -1.98 -8.18 18.55
N ILE A 121 -3.27 -8.12 18.22
CA ILE A 121 -4.20 -7.10 18.69
C ILE A 121 -5.55 -7.73 19.00
N ASP A 122 -6.15 -7.36 20.12
CA ASP A 122 -7.50 -7.83 20.49
C ASP A 122 -8.60 -6.91 19.90
N LYS A 123 -8.27 -5.61 19.80
CA LYS A 123 -9.15 -4.58 19.25
C LYS A 123 -8.41 -3.58 18.38
N LEU A 124 -9.15 -2.97 17.45
CA LEU A 124 -8.63 -1.95 16.54
C LEU A 124 -9.68 -0.87 16.29
N PHE A 125 -9.25 0.40 16.31
CA PHE A 125 -10.07 1.49 15.79
C PHE A 125 -9.93 1.55 14.27
N ILE A 126 -11.06 1.63 13.58
CA ILE A 126 -11.13 1.79 12.12
C ILE A 126 -12.14 2.87 11.76
N SER A 127 -12.05 3.38 10.52
CA SER A 127 -13.05 4.30 9.95
C SER A 127 -14.45 3.67 9.92
N LYS A 128 -15.44 4.34 10.51
CA LYS A 128 -16.83 3.87 10.57
C LYS A 128 -17.44 3.63 9.17
N SER A 129 -17.07 4.48 8.21
CA SER A 129 -17.49 4.39 6.80
C SER A 129 -17.13 3.06 6.13
N VAL A 130 -16.15 2.32 6.65
CA VAL A 130 -15.75 1.01 6.12
C VAL A 130 -16.75 -0.08 6.50
N ILE A 131 -17.34 0.00 7.70
CA ILE A 131 -18.34 -0.97 8.17
C ILE A 131 -19.74 -0.61 7.67
N GLU A 132 -20.05 0.67 7.55
CA GLU A 132 -21.35 1.14 7.07
C GLU A 132 -21.54 1.03 5.55
N ALA A 133 -20.45 0.86 4.78
CA ALA A 133 -20.56 0.73 3.34
C ALA A 133 -21.14 -0.65 2.95
N ASP A 134 -22.22 -0.60 2.18
CA ASP A 134 -22.82 -1.79 1.56
C ASP A 134 -21.87 -2.41 0.52
N TYR A 135 -21.09 -1.57 -0.18
CA TYR A 135 -20.16 -1.98 -1.21
C TYR A 135 -18.85 -1.18 -1.14
N ILE A 136 -17.70 -1.86 -1.25
CA ILE A 136 -16.37 -1.25 -1.23
C ILE A 136 -15.64 -1.52 -2.54
N ILE A 137 -15.32 -0.43 -3.23
CA ILE A 137 -14.41 -0.42 -4.37
C ILE A 137 -13.03 0.03 -3.88
N ASN A 138 -12.12 -0.91 -3.74
CA ASN A 138 -10.73 -0.65 -3.40
C ASN A 138 -9.94 -0.29 -4.67
N VAL A 139 -9.22 0.83 -4.68
CA VAL A 139 -8.50 1.33 -5.87
C VAL A 139 -6.99 1.42 -5.57
N PRO A 140 -6.31 0.25 -5.39
CA PRO A 140 -4.92 0.21 -4.98
C PRO A 140 -3.97 0.68 -6.10
N LYS A 141 -2.71 0.91 -5.73
CA LYS A 141 -1.64 1.31 -6.65
C LYS A 141 -0.71 0.14 -6.96
N PHE A 142 -0.38 -0.05 -8.25
CA PHE A 142 0.66 -0.99 -8.69
C PHE A 142 2.05 -0.46 -8.28
N LYS A 143 2.52 -0.84 -7.09
CA LYS A 143 3.85 -0.42 -6.62
C LYS A 143 4.53 -1.43 -5.71
N THR A 144 5.84 -1.36 -5.72
CA THR A 144 6.72 -2.04 -4.78
C THR A 144 6.61 -1.47 -3.36
N HIS A 145 7.06 -2.25 -2.38
CA HIS A 145 7.12 -1.86 -0.99
C HIS A 145 8.35 -2.44 -0.30
N GLY A 146 9.16 -1.60 0.36
CA GLY A 146 10.42 -2.02 1.00
C GLY A 146 10.27 -3.10 2.08
N LEU A 147 9.15 -3.14 2.81
CA LEU A 147 8.89 -4.18 3.82
C LEU A 147 8.17 -5.44 3.27
N THR A 148 7.06 -5.27 2.55
CA THR A 148 6.17 -6.37 2.12
C THR A 148 6.39 -6.80 0.66
N THR A 149 7.45 -6.32 0.02
CA THR A 149 7.77 -6.49 -1.41
C THR A 149 6.82 -5.76 -2.36
N ILE A 150 5.50 -5.92 -2.18
CA ILE A 150 4.44 -5.24 -2.94
C ILE A 150 3.51 -4.45 -2.02
N ALA A 151 2.84 -3.43 -2.57
CA ALA A 151 1.74 -2.73 -1.90
C ALA A 151 0.40 -3.44 -2.17
N GLY A 152 -0.12 -3.37 -3.40
CA GLY A 152 -1.28 -4.16 -3.81
C GLY A 152 -2.59 -3.84 -3.09
N ALA A 153 -3.62 -4.61 -3.43
CA ALA A 153 -4.97 -4.56 -2.92
C ALA A 153 -5.03 -4.84 -1.42
N ILE A 154 -4.33 -5.89 -0.94
CA ILE A 154 -4.39 -6.32 0.46
C ILE A 154 -3.84 -5.21 1.36
N LYS A 155 -2.63 -4.71 1.08
CA LYS A 155 -2.01 -3.68 1.92
C LYS A 155 -2.72 -2.33 1.81
N ASN A 156 -3.40 -2.05 0.70
CA ASN A 156 -4.18 -0.81 0.61
C ASN A 156 -5.26 -0.75 1.71
N MET A 157 -5.82 -1.88 2.12
CA MET A 157 -6.79 -1.96 3.23
C MET A 157 -6.19 -1.65 4.60
N PHE A 158 -4.87 -1.60 4.75
CA PHE A 158 -4.26 -0.98 5.93
C PHE A 158 -4.66 0.51 6.09
N GLY A 159 -5.10 1.13 4.99
CA GLY A 159 -5.69 2.46 4.94
C GLY A 159 -7.00 2.65 5.70
N ILE A 160 -7.66 1.58 6.19
CA ILE A 160 -8.86 1.72 7.04
C ILE A 160 -8.54 2.14 8.48
N VAL A 161 -7.28 1.98 8.89
CA VAL A 161 -6.79 2.36 10.22
C VAL A 161 -6.49 3.85 10.23
N PRO A 162 -7.07 4.64 11.14
CA PRO A 162 -6.83 6.08 11.20
C PRO A 162 -5.47 6.41 11.86
N GLY A 163 -4.84 7.49 11.37
CA GLY A 163 -3.77 8.21 12.05
C GLY A 163 -2.50 7.41 12.37
N ALA A 164 -1.85 7.79 13.48
CA ALA A 164 -0.54 7.29 13.90
C ALA A 164 -0.56 5.80 14.30
N LYS A 165 -1.75 5.20 14.48
CA LYS A 165 -1.89 3.80 14.90
C LYS A 165 -1.23 2.85 13.91
N LYS A 166 -1.22 3.20 12.62
CA LYS A 166 -0.48 2.45 11.59
C LYS A 166 0.99 2.28 11.93
N ALA A 167 1.66 3.34 12.38
CA ALA A 167 3.06 3.28 12.77
C ALA A 167 3.27 2.41 14.02
N GLN A 168 2.34 2.46 14.98
CA GLN A 168 2.35 1.58 16.16
C GLN A 168 2.16 0.10 15.80
N LEU A 169 1.29 -0.22 14.83
CA LEU A 169 1.08 -1.61 14.40
C LEU A 169 2.35 -2.26 13.83
N HIS A 170 3.25 -1.47 13.23
CA HIS A 170 4.56 -1.97 12.80
C HIS A 170 5.49 -2.36 13.96
N THR A 171 5.22 -1.90 15.19
CA THR A 171 6.03 -2.26 16.37
C THR A 171 5.60 -3.56 17.03
N LEU A 172 4.42 -4.09 16.67
CA LEU A 172 3.85 -5.29 17.30
C LEU A 172 4.41 -6.60 16.73
N THR A 173 5.10 -6.51 15.59
CA THR A 173 5.55 -7.68 14.82
C THR A 173 7.07 -7.71 14.76
N ARG A 174 7.65 -8.91 14.89
CA ARG A 174 9.09 -9.16 14.95
C ARG A 174 9.66 -9.68 13.64
N SER A 175 8.80 -10.02 12.68
CA SER A 175 9.19 -10.48 11.34
C SER A 175 8.26 -9.96 10.25
N VAL A 176 8.71 -10.03 9.00
CA VAL A 176 7.89 -9.70 7.82
C VAL A 176 6.67 -10.62 7.72
N TYR A 177 6.83 -11.90 8.09
CA TYR A 177 5.74 -12.87 8.08
C TYR A 177 4.67 -12.54 9.14
N GLU A 178 5.09 -12.16 10.35
CA GLU A 178 4.16 -11.70 11.39
C GLU A 178 3.43 -10.41 10.97
N PHE A 179 4.14 -9.49 10.31
CA PHE A 179 3.50 -8.30 9.75
C PHE A 179 2.51 -8.64 8.62
N ALA A 180 2.81 -9.62 7.78
CA ALA A 180 1.87 -10.15 6.80
C ALA A 180 0.62 -10.75 7.47
N GLU A 181 0.77 -11.53 8.55
CA GLU A 181 -0.36 -12.02 9.35
C GLU A 181 -1.22 -10.88 9.89
N LEU A 182 -0.61 -9.83 10.46
CA LEU A 182 -1.34 -8.67 10.95
C LEU A 182 -2.07 -7.93 9.81
N LEU A 183 -1.44 -7.76 8.65
CA LEU A 183 -2.09 -7.14 7.49
C LEU A 183 -3.28 -7.97 6.99
N VAL A 184 -3.18 -9.30 6.99
CA VAL A 184 -4.28 -10.19 6.61
C VAL A 184 -5.37 -10.23 7.67
N ASP A 185 -5.03 -10.11 8.96
CA ASP A 185 -6.01 -9.91 10.04
C ASP A 185 -6.83 -8.63 9.79
N ILE A 186 -6.16 -7.54 9.40
CA ILE A 186 -6.80 -6.26 9.10
C ILE A 186 -7.62 -6.31 7.81
N TYR A 187 -7.12 -6.95 6.76
CA TYR A 187 -7.83 -7.12 5.49
C TYR A 187 -9.17 -7.86 5.67
N GLN A 188 -9.21 -8.87 6.55
CA GLN A 188 -10.41 -9.64 6.82
C GLN A 188 -11.48 -8.89 7.62
N ILE A 189 -11.15 -7.75 8.24
CA ILE A 189 -12.15 -6.90 8.90
C ILE A 189 -13.26 -6.52 7.92
N ARG A 190 -12.87 -6.16 6.70
CA ARG A 190 -13.78 -5.91 5.58
C ARG A 190 -13.03 -6.13 4.27
N ILE A 191 -13.23 -7.31 3.68
CA ILE A 191 -12.72 -7.64 2.36
C ILE A 191 -13.44 -6.77 1.32
N PRO A 192 -12.73 -6.04 0.44
CA PRO A 192 -13.36 -5.25 -0.62
C PRO A 192 -14.16 -6.11 -1.60
N ASP A 193 -15.29 -5.59 -2.07
CA ASP A 193 -16.17 -6.29 -3.00
C ASP A 193 -15.69 -6.18 -4.45
N LEU A 194 -14.92 -5.14 -4.77
CA LEU A 194 -14.23 -4.97 -6.04
C LEU A 194 -12.90 -4.27 -5.83
N ASN A 195 -11.86 -4.74 -6.52
CA ASN A 195 -10.54 -4.14 -6.54
C ASN A 195 -10.24 -3.66 -7.97
N ILE A 196 -9.88 -2.39 -8.13
CA ILE A 196 -9.50 -1.77 -9.41
C ILE A 196 -8.10 -1.18 -9.25
N MET A 197 -7.08 -1.96 -9.57
CA MET A 197 -5.70 -1.55 -9.39
C MET A 197 -5.25 -0.60 -10.51
N ASP A 198 -4.80 0.58 -10.08
CA ASP A 198 -4.12 1.54 -10.93
C ASP A 198 -2.70 1.04 -11.25
N ALA A 199 -2.52 0.58 -12.49
CA ALA A 199 -1.23 0.28 -13.10
C ALA A 199 -1.00 1.14 -14.36
N ILE A 200 -1.47 2.39 -14.37
CA ILE A 200 -1.19 3.31 -15.48
C ILE A 200 0.28 3.72 -15.39
N ILE A 201 0.62 4.31 -14.25
CA ILE A 201 1.99 4.59 -13.82
C ILE A 201 2.18 3.86 -12.49
N GLY A 202 2.94 2.78 -12.48
CA GLY A 202 3.34 2.08 -11.27
C GLY A 202 4.58 2.70 -10.62
N MET A 203 5.10 2.04 -9.58
CA MET A 203 6.37 2.40 -8.94
C MET A 203 7.24 1.16 -8.66
N GLU A 204 8.47 1.21 -9.15
CA GLU A 204 9.47 0.15 -8.99
C GLU A 204 10.63 0.56 -8.06
N GLY A 205 11.37 -0.42 -7.56
CA GLY A 205 12.54 -0.23 -6.70
C GLY A 205 12.16 0.12 -5.26
N ARG A 206 12.53 1.31 -4.80
CA ARG A 206 12.42 1.72 -3.38
C ARG A 206 11.04 2.30 -3.03
N GLY A 207 9.98 1.60 -3.44
CA GLY A 207 8.63 1.93 -2.98
C GLY A 207 8.48 1.77 -1.46
N PRO A 208 7.46 2.38 -0.85
CA PRO A 208 6.22 2.85 -1.48
C PRO A 208 6.22 4.33 -1.92
N THR A 209 7.31 5.07 -1.69
CA THR A 209 7.38 6.53 -1.94
C THR A 209 8.61 6.96 -2.74
N ASN A 210 9.76 6.32 -2.52
CA ASN A 210 11.06 6.72 -3.05
C ASN A 210 11.54 5.84 -4.22
N GLY A 211 10.61 5.09 -4.80
CA GLY A 211 10.85 4.31 -6.01
C GLY A 211 10.85 5.19 -7.25
N GLU A 212 11.05 4.55 -8.39
CA GLU A 212 11.02 5.18 -9.70
C GLU A 212 9.64 4.94 -10.35
N PRO A 213 8.98 5.98 -10.90
CA PRO A 213 7.77 5.79 -11.68
C PRO A 213 8.02 4.87 -12.87
N ARG A 214 7.09 3.94 -13.11
CA ARG A 214 7.17 3.00 -14.23
C ARG A 214 5.87 3.06 -15.01
N VAL A 215 5.93 3.47 -16.28
CA VAL A 215 4.76 3.44 -17.16
C VAL A 215 4.44 1.98 -17.50
N ILE A 216 3.18 1.58 -17.28
CA ILE A 216 2.70 0.22 -17.51
C ILE A 216 1.45 0.25 -18.41
N ASN A 217 0.65 1.32 -18.33
CA ASN A 217 -0.54 1.55 -19.15
C ASN A 217 -1.58 0.43 -19.05
N LYS A 218 -1.86 -0.04 -17.83
CA LYS A 218 -2.90 -1.05 -17.59
C LYS A 218 -3.78 -0.69 -16.39
N ILE A 219 -4.98 -1.27 -16.35
CA ILE A 219 -5.82 -1.35 -15.17
C ILE A 219 -6.06 -2.83 -14.91
N LEU A 220 -5.82 -3.28 -13.68
CA LEU A 220 -6.16 -4.64 -13.28
C LEU A 220 -7.43 -4.60 -12.43
N SER A 221 -8.30 -5.59 -12.55
CA SER A 221 -9.52 -5.64 -11.72
C SER A 221 -9.93 -7.05 -11.34
N SER A 222 -10.45 -7.20 -10.12
CA SER A 222 -10.89 -8.48 -9.55
C SER A 222 -11.80 -8.23 -8.35
N ASP A 223 -12.78 -9.10 -8.13
CA ASP A 223 -13.54 -9.17 -6.87
C ASP A 223 -12.73 -9.83 -5.74
N ASN A 224 -11.56 -10.40 -6.06
CA ASN A 224 -10.62 -10.96 -5.08
C ASN A 224 -9.25 -10.27 -5.13
N GLY A 225 -8.90 -9.58 -4.05
CA GLY A 225 -7.63 -8.85 -3.92
C GLY A 225 -6.39 -9.74 -3.87
N ILE A 226 -6.49 -11.00 -3.42
CA ILE A 226 -5.36 -11.93 -3.32
C ILE A 226 -4.94 -12.37 -4.73
N SER A 227 -5.89 -12.77 -5.56
CA SER A 227 -5.63 -13.15 -6.95
C SER A 227 -5.17 -11.96 -7.78
N LEU A 228 -5.71 -10.76 -7.51
CA LEU A 228 -5.23 -9.52 -8.14
C LEU A 228 -3.76 -9.22 -7.81
N ASP A 229 -3.39 -9.33 -6.53
CA ASP A 229 -2.01 -9.12 -6.07
C ASP A 229 -1.06 -10.21 -6.58
N SER A 230 -1.55 -11.42 -6.82
CA SER A 230 -0.79 -12.51 -7.44
C SER A 230 -0.47 -12.21 -8.90
N ILE A 231 -1.45 -11.73 -9.67
CA ILE A 231 -1.23 -11.28 -11.05
C ILE A 231 -0.27 -10.08 -11.08
N MET A 232 -0.43 -9.12 -10.18
CA MET A 232 0.50 -8.00 -10.01
C MET A 232 1.94 -8.51 -9.76
N ALA A 233 2.12 -9.46 -8.85
CA ALA A 233 3.43 -10.03 -8.55
C ALA A 233 4.07 -10.70 -9.78
N THR A 234 3.30 -11.50 -10.52
CA THR A 234 3.76 -12.12 -11.77
C THR A 234 4.15 -11.09 -12.81
N MET A 235 3.37 -10.03 -13.00
CA MET A 235 3.72 -8.93 -13.91
C MET A 235 5.03 -8.23 -13.52
N MET A 236 5.37 -8.18 -12.23
CA MET A 236 6.67 -7.68 -11.75
C MET A 236 7.84 -8.67 -11.94
N GLY A 237 7.58 -9.88 -12.47
CA GLY A 237 8.56 -10.95 -12.58
C GLY A 237 8.81 -11.71 -11.27
N LEU A 238 7.91 -11.57 -10.29
CA LEU A 238 7.97 -12.30 -9.03
C LEU A 238 7.10 -13.56 -9.06
N LYS A 239 7.48 -14.55 -8.25
CA LYS A 239 6.63 -15.70 -7.95
C LYS A 239 5.66 -15.33 -6.83
N PRO A 240 4.33 -15.46 -6.98
CA PRO A 240 3.37 -15.14 -5.91
C PRO A 240 3.70 -15.83 -4.58
N GLU A 241 4.15 -17.09 -4.65
CA GLU A 241 4.52 -17.91 -3.49
C GLU A 241 5.78 -17.41 -2.79
N SER A 242 6.54 -16.48 -3.37
CA SER A 242 7.70 -15.87 -2.73
C SER A 242 7.34 -14.69 -1.82
N ILE A 243 6.10 -14.20 -1.87
CA ILE A 243 5.62 -13.02 -1.13
C ILE A 243 4.86 -13.48 0.12
N GLU A 244 5.37 -13.15 1.31
CA GLU A 244 4.82 -13.59 2.60
C GLU A 244 3.34 -13.19 2.76
N LEU A 245 2.95 -12.02 2.26
CA LEU A 245 1.56 -11.55 2.32
C LEU A 245 0.60 -12.48 1.57
N LEU A 246 0.99 -12.95 0.39
CA LEU A 246 0.21 -13.88 -0.42
C LEU A 246 0.22 -15.29 0.18
N GLN A 247 1.37 -15.74 0.70
CA GLN A 247 1.47 -17.02 1.41
C GLN A 247 0.51 -17.10 2.60
N VAL A 248 0.46 -16.05 3.42
CA VAL A 248 -0.43 -15.98 4.59
C VAL A 248 -1.90 -15.99 4.16
N ALA A 249 -2.24 -15.21 3.13
CA ALA A 249 -3.61 -15.14 2.63
C ALA A 249 -4.09 -16.47 2.03
N GLN A 250 -3.24 -17.18 1.29
CA GLN A 250 -3.52 -18.51 0.75
C GLN A 250 -3.75 -19.53 1.86
N LYS A 251 -2.89 -19.56 2.90
CA LYS A 251 -3.04 -20.46 4.05
C LYS A 251 -4.36 -20.28 4.80
N ARG A 252 -5.01 -19.12 4.64
CA ARG A 252 -6.31 -18.79 5.24
C ARG A 252 -7.48 -18.94 4.25
N ASN A 253 -7.22 -19.48 3.06
CA ASN A 253 -8.20 -19.71 2.00
C ASN A 253 -8.95 -18.41 1.59
N LEU A 254 -8.24 -17.27 1.55
CA LEU A 254 -8.84 -15.97 1.20
C LEU A 254 -8.81 -15.67 -0.31
N GLY A 255 -8.13 -16.49 -1.11
CA GLY A 255 -8.08 -16.39 -2.56
C GLY A 255 -6.95 -17.22 -3.17
N GLU A 256 -6.91 -17.24 -4.49
CA GLU A 256 -5.97 -18.05 -5.26
C GLU A 256 -4.68 -17.27 -5.55
N ILE A 257 -3.53 -17.94 -5.38
CA ILE A 257 -2.22 -17.41 -5.80
C ILE A 257 -1.59 -18.23 -6.94
N ASP A 258 -2.11 -19.44 -7.19
CA ASP A 258 -1.76 -20.26 -8.34
C ASP A 258 -2.48 -19.70 -9.58
N LEU A 259 -1.70 -19.31 -10.58
CA LEU A 259 -2.22 -18.72 -11.81
C LEU A 259 -3.12 -19.67 -12.60
N SER A 260 -2.92 -20.98 -12.47
CA SER A 260 -3.77 -21.98 -13.14
C SER A 260 -5.19 -22.03 -12.58
N SER A 261 -5.39 -21.54 -11.35
CA SER A 261 -6.69 -21.43 -10.68
C SER A 261 -7.38 -20.07 -10.89
N ILE A 262 -6.73 -19.15 -11.62
CA ILE A 262 -7.22 -17.80 -11.90
C ILE A 262 -7.68 -17.71 -13.35
N ASP A 263 -8.92 -17.27 -13.57
CA ASP A 263 -9.44 -16.95 -14.90
C ASP A 263 -8.94 -15.56 -15.30
N ILE A 264 -7.98 -15.50 -16.21
CA ILE A 264 -7.32 -14.27 -16.62
C ILE A 264 -7.94 -13.77 -17.93
N SER A 265 -8.65 -12.66 -17.86
CA SER A 265 -9.20 -11.95 -19.02
C SER A 265 -8.26 -10.82 -19.44
N GLY A 266 -7.53 -11.03 -20.53
CA GLY A 266 -6.55 -10.07 -21.06
C GLY A 266 -5.16 -10.67 -21.14
N LYS A 267 -4.18 -9.88 -21.57
CA LYS A 267 -2.81 -10.35 -21.79
C LYS A 267 -1.97 -10.19 -20.51
N LEU A 268 -1.61 -11.31 -19.89
CA LEU A 268 -0.63 -11.34 -18.81
C LEU A 268 0.78 -11.25 -19.40
N GLU A 269 1.52 -10.21 -19.04
CA GLU A 269 2.89 -9.99 -19.50
C GLU A 269 3.79 -9.61 -18.33
N ILE A 270 4.98 -10.20 -18.28
CA ILE A 270 6.04 -9.77 -17.36
C ILE A 270 6.61 -8.46 -17.89
N ILE A 271 6.69 -7.45 -17.02
CA ILE A 271 7.24 -6.13 -17.35
C ILE A 271 8.77 -6.23 -17.38
N PRO A 272 9.44 -6.04 -18.53
CA PRO A 272 10.89 -6.23 -18.62
C PRO A 272 11.66 -5.23 -17.76
N GLY A 273 12.63 -5.73 -17.00
CA GLY A 273 13.51 -4.92 -16.17
C GLY A 273 12.84 -4.28 -14.95
N TYR A 274 11.66 -4.78 -14.52
CA TYR A 274 10.97 -4.22 -13.37
C TYR A 274 11.82 -4.34 -12.10
N LYS A 275 12.13 -3.20 -11.45
CA LYS A 275 13.03 -3.17 -10.29
C LYS A 275 12.28 -3.62 -9.03
N ILE A 276 12.79 -4.64 -8.34
CA ILE A 276 12.25 -5.10 -7.05
C ILE A 276 13.07 -4.49 -5.89
N PRO A 277 12.44 -4.15 -4.75
CA PRO A 277 13.17 -3.72 -3.57
C PRO A 277 14.22 -4.76 -3.16
N ASN A 278 15.41 -4.28 -2.78
CA ASN A 278 16.64 -5.05 -2.61
C ASN A 278 16.58 -6.01 -1.38
N ASN A 279 15.76 -7.04 -1.47
CA ASN A 279 15.37 -7.87 -0.33
C ASN A 279 15.58 -9.38 -0.56
N GLY A 280 15.95 -9.86 -1.76
CA GLY A 280 15.96 -11.30 -2.08
C GLY A 280 16.87 -12.15 -1.18
N LEU A 281 18.13 -11.73 -0.99
CA LEU A 281 19.09 -12.45 -0.14
C LEU A 281 18.81 -12.25 1.36
N LEU A 282 18.44 -11.02 1.73
CA LEU A 282 18.11 -10.63 3.10
C LEU A 282 16.85 -11.34 3.61
N GLN A 283 15.84 -11.56 2.76
CA GLN A 283 14.61 -12.29 3.11
C GLN A 283 14.86 -13.79 3.32
N LYS A 284 15.70 -14.42 2.49
CA LYS A 284 16.10 -15.83 2.70
C LYS A 284 16.87 -16.01 4.01
N ILE A 285 17.80 -15.10 4.31
CA ILE A 285 18.54 -15.10 5.58
C ILE A 285 17.59 -14.83 6.76
N ARG A 286 16.64 -13.90 6.61
CA ARG A 286 15.61 -13.60 7.61
C ARG A 286 14.70 -14.79 7.92
N LYS A 287 14.30 -15.60 6.93
CA LYS A 287 13.45 -16.78 7.15
C LYS A 287 14.12 -17.85 8.04
N ALA A 288 15.45 -17.91 8.07
CA ALA A 288 16.19 -18.96 8.77
C ALA A 288 16.71 -18.56 10.16
N ALA A 289 16.65 -17.28 10.53
CA ALA A 289 17.30 -16.76 11.72
C ALA A 289 16.31 -16.62 12.91
N THR A 290 16.75 -16.93 14.14
CA THR A 290 15.95 -16.76 15.37
C THR A 290 15.68 -15.27 15.68
N PRO A 291 14.61 -14.90 16.42
CA PRO A 291 14.24 -13.52 16.75
C PRO A 291 15.37 -12.63 17.28
N TYR A 292 16.35 -13.20 17.98
CA TYR A 292 17.52 -12.48 18.50
C TYR A 292 18.53 -12.09 17.41
N VAL A 293 18.65 -12.88 16.35
CA VAL A 293 19.54 -12.60 15.20
C VAL A 293 18.95 -11.51 14.30
N PHE A 294 17.62 -11.35 14.27
CA PHE A 294 16.93 -10.32 13.48
C PHE A 294 17.35 -8.90 13.86
N ASN A 295 17.53 -8.59 15.15
CA ASN A 295 17.94 -7.24 15.56
C ASN A 295 19.37 -6.91 15.10
N PHE A 296 20.23 -7.93 14.99
CA PHE A 296 21.60 -7.77 14.52
C PHE A 296 21.71 -7.76 12.98
N ALA A 297 20.83 -8.44 12.24
CA ALA A 297 20.87 -8.48 10.77
C ALA A 297 19.98 -7.42 10.08
N ALA A 298 19.11 -6.72 10.83
CA ALA A 298 18.20 -5.75 10.22
C ALA A 298 18.93 -4.48 9.74
N VAL A 299 18.84 -4.23 8.43
CA VAL A 299 19.30 -3.01 7.76
C VAL A 299 18.76 -1.77 8.48
N LYS A 300 19.63 -0.81 8.79
CA LYS A 300 19.23 0.46 9.43
C LYS A 300 19.26 1.60 8.41
N PRO A 301 18.26 2.50 8.46
CA PRO A 301 18.20 3.65 7.57
C PRO A 301 19.38 4.60 7.79
N ILE A 302 19.96 5.12 6.71
CA ILE A 302 21.03 6.13 6.76
C ILE A 302 20.51 7.42 6.11
N VAL A 303 20.79 8.58 6.71
CA VAL A 303 20.39 9.87 6.14
C VAL A 303 21.44 10.35 5.17
N ASN A 304 21.04 10.60 3.92
CA ASN A 304 21.85 11.27 2.93
C ASN A 304 21.81 12.78 3.18
N HIS A 305 22.90 13.33 3.71
CA HIS A 305 22.99 14.75 4.06
C HIS A 305 22.85 15.68 2.85
N ASN A 306 23.27 15.24 1.64
CA ASN A 306 23.16 16.06 0.42
C ASN A 306 21.71 16.20 -0.06
N LYS A 307 20.84 15.22 0.25
CA LYS A 307 19.41 15.27 -0.11
C LYS A 307 18.53 15.81 1.02
N CYS A 308 18.94 15.63 2.28
CA CYS A 308 18.13 15.97 3.42
C CYS A 308 17.97 17.49 3.56
N LYS A 309 16.72 17.96 3.66
CA LYS A 309 16.38 19.36 3.94
C LYS A 309 16.02 19.62 5.41
N VAL A 310 16.36 18.68 6.32
CA VAL A 310 16.14 18.80 7.77
C VAL A 310 14.70 19.15 8.16
N CYS A 311 13.72 18.68 7.37
CA CYS A 311 12.29 18.90 7.65
C CYS A 311 11.75 18.13 8.86
N LYS A 312 12.58 17.29 9.50
CA LYS A 312 12.26 16.47 10.69
C LYS A 312 11.16 15.42 10.52
N LYS A 313 10.58 15.27 9.33
CA LYS A 313 9.51 14.29 9.06
C LYS A 313 9.86 12.85 9.48
N CYS A 314 11.09 12.41 9.24
CA CYS A 314 11.56 11.08 9.65
C CYS A 314 11.59 10.86 11.17
N ILE A 315 11.78 11.93 11.95
CA ILE A 315 11.74 11.91 13.42
C ILE A 315 10.28 11.79 13.87
N GLU A 316 9.42 12.62 13.31
CA GLU A 316 7.99 12.67 13.62
C GLU A 316 7.28 11.33 13.41
N VAL A 317 7.57 10.63 12.31
CA VAL A 317 6.90 9.36 11.96
C VAL A 317 7.52 8.14 12.63
N CYS A 318 8.57 8.30 13.45
CA CYS A 318 9.27 7.17 14.03
C CYS A 318 8.49 6.61 15.24
N PRO A 319 7.88 5.42 15.15
CA PRO A 319 6.98 4.93 16.20
C PRO A 319 7.70 4.57 17.51
N VAL A 320 9.02 4.33 17.42
CA VAL A 320 9.87 3.92 18.54
C VAL A 320 10.86 5.01 18.96
N SER A 321 10.69 6.25 18.44
CA SER A 321 11.55 7.39 18.73
C SER A 321 13.05 7.12 18.54
N ALA A 322 13.39 6.30 17.54
CA ALA A 322 14.76 5.97 17.17
C ALA A 322 15.40 7.07 16.32
N MET A 323 14.65 7.79 15.49
CA MET A 323 15.17 8.92 14.73
C MET A 323 15.27 10.15 15.63
N LYS A 324 16.43 10.81 15.68
CA LYS A 324 16.67 12.02 16.48
C LYS A 324 17.55 13.01 15.75
N MET A 325 17.54 14.28 16.15
CA MET A 325 18.51 15.25 15.64
C MET A 325 19.87 14.99 16.27
N ASN A 326 20.90 14.80 15.43
CA ASN A 326 22.28 14.83 15.88
C ASN A 326 22.76 16.29 15.86
N LEU A 327 23.08 16.82 17.04
CA LEU A 327 23.49 18.21 17.22
C LEU A 327 24.86 18.54 16.60
N LYS A 328 25.73 17.54 16.43
CA LYS A 328 27.06 17.73 15.82
C LYS A 328 26.97 17.80 14.30
N SER A 329 26.20 16.91 13.68
CA SER A 329 26.06 16.87 12.22
C SER A 329 25.01 17.86 11.70
N GLY A 330 24.04 18.24 12.53
CA GLY A 330 22.89 19.06 12.12
C GLY A 330 21.82 18.28 11.35
N PHE A 331 21.98 16.96 11.21
CA PHE A 331 21.05 16.09 10.48
C PHE A 331 20.34 15.09 11.40
N PRO A 332 19.16 14.57 10.99
CA PRO A 332 18.57 13.42 11.66
C PRO A 332 19.49 12.20 11.59
N GLU A 333 19.53 11.43 12.66
CA GLU A 333 20.30 10.20 12.79
C GLU A 333 19.46 9.12 13.48
N VAL A 334 19.72 7.87 13.15
CA VAL A 334 19.01 6.72 13.73
C VAL A 334 19.74 6.16 14.94
N ASP A 335 19.02 6.02 16.06
CA ASP A 335 19.42 5.19 17.18
C ASP A 335 19.27 3.71 16.76
N ARG A 336 20.40 3.10 16.36
CA ARG A 336 20.43 1.73 15.84
C ARG A 336 19.94 0.68 16.84
N LYS A 337 20.06 0.96 18.15
CA LYS A 337 19.59 0.05 19.22
C LYS A 337 18.08 0.09 19.38
N LYS A 338 17.45 1.25 19.18
CA LYS A 338 15.99 1.42 19.27
C LYS A 338 15.27 1.12 17.97
N CYS A 339 15.93 1.30 16.83
CA CYS A 339 15.29 1.16 15.53
C CYS A 339 14.81 -0.27 15.27
N ILE A 340 13.54 -0.44 14.94
CA ILE A 340 12.92 -1.74 14.61
C ILE A 340 12.93 -2.04 13.10
N SER A 341 13.58 -1.21 12.28
CA SER A 341 13.65 -1.36 10.82
C SER A 341 12.27 -1.47 10.13
N CYS A 342 11.27 -0.73 10.64
CA CYS A 342 9.95 -0.60 10.02
C CYS A 342 9.96 0.29 8.76
N PHE A 343 11.03 1.06 8.56
CA PHE A 343 11.24 1.97 7.42
C PHE A 343 10.22 3.10 7.24
N CYS A 344 9.35 3.38 8.22
CA CYS A 344 8.43 4.53 8.17
C CYS A 344 9.13 5.87 7.87
N CYS A 345 10.38 6.03 8.33
CA CYS A 345 11.20 7.20 8.04
C CYS A 345 11.52 7.36 6.55
N ASP A 346 11.75 6.26 5.83
CA ASP A 346 11.96 6.25 4.38
C ASP A 346 10.64 6.53 3.65
N GLU A 347 9.57 5.82 4.03
CA GLU A 347 8.24 5.96 3.42
C GLU A 347 7.71 7.40 3.45
N HIS A 348 8.01 8.15 4.50
CA HIS A 348 7.51 9.51 4.68
C HIS A 348 8.53 10.59 4.36
N CYS A 349 9.72 10.25 3.86
CA CYS A 349 10.71 11.25 3.47
C CYS A 349 10.32 11.90 2.13
N PRO A 350 9.93 13.19 2.08
CA PRO A 350 9.49 13.80 0.82
C PRO A 350 10.65 14.00 -0.17
N TYR A 351 11.89 14.03 0.34
CA TYR A 351 13.12 14.28 -0.42
C TYR A 351 13.89 13.02 -0.80
N GLY A 352 13.39 11.82 -0.44
CA GLY A 352 14.10 10.56 -0.69
C GLY A 352 15.51 10.53 -0.09
N ALA A 353 15.67 11.17 1.07
CA ALA A 353 16.95 11.33 1.76
C ALA A 353 17.30 10.16 2.67
N ILE A 354 16.40 9.21 2.89
CA ILE A 354 16.70 7.98 3.63
C ILE A 354 17.22 6.92 2.67
N ILE A 355 18.35 6.31 3.03
CA ILE A 355 18.97 5.22 2.29
C ILE A 355 18.78 3.94 3.11
N LEU A 356 18.27 2.90 2.45
CA LEU A 356 18.30 1.53 2.96
C LEU A 356 19.54 0.84 2.37
N PRO A 357 20.67 0.75 3.10
CA PRO A 357 21.91 0.20 2.56
C PRO A 357 21.76 -1.30 2.28
N SER A 358 22.59 -1.82 1.37
CA SER A 358 22.77 -3.27 1.23
C SER A 358 23.34 -3.85 2.52
N LEU A 359 23.12 -5.15 2.75
CA LEU A 359 23.68 -5.85 3.91
C LEU A 359 25.19 -5.62 4.13
N PRO A 360 26.06 -5.75 3.10
CA PRO A 360 27.49 -5.50 3.27
C PRO A 360 27.79 -4.05 3.69
N LEU A 361 27.07 -3.09 3.10
CA LEU A 361 27.25 -1.68 3.42
C LEU A 361 26.73 -1.35 4.82
N ASP A 362 25.63 -1.97 5.26
CA ASP A 362 25.12 -1.84 6.63
C ASP A 362 26.14 -2.38 7.64
N TRP A 363 26.73 -3.54 7.36
CA TRP A 363 27.75 -4.16 8.22
C TRP A 363 29.01 -3.32 8.33
N TYR A 364 29.49 -2.78 7.20
CA TYR A 364 30.60 -1.83 7.18
C TYR A 364 30.34 -0.58 8.04
N ASN A 365 29.13 -0.02 7.97
CA ASN A 365 28.77 1.16 8.77
C ASN A 365 28.74 0.84 10.28
N ARG A 366 28.27 -0.36 10.66
CA ARG A 366 28.30 -0.82 12.06
C ARG A 366 29.71 -0.86 12.63
N LEU A 367 30.68 -1.39 11.88
CA LEU A 367 32.08 -1.45 12.29
C LEU A 367 32.69 -0.06 12.50
N ARG A 368 32.18 0.96 11.82
CA ARG A 368 32.61 2.35 11.95
C ARG A 368 31.85 3.16 13.00
N GLY A 369 30.93 2.52 13.74
CA GLY A 369 30.08 3.21 14.73
C GLY A 369 29.13 4.22 14.10
N LYS A 370 28.80 4.07 12.81
CA LYS A 370 27.86 4.91 12.06
C LYS A 370 26.49 4.25 11.90
#